data_AF-A0AA96VVX0-F1
#
_entry.id   AF-A0AA96VVX0-F1
#
_cell.length_a   1.000
_cell.length_b   1.000
_cell.length_c   1.000
_cell.angle_alpha   90.00
_cell.angle_beta   90.00
_cell.angle_gamma   90.00
#
_symmetry.space_group_name_H-M   'P 1'
#
loop_
_entity.id
_entity.type
_entity.pdbx_description
1 polymer ?
#
loop_
_entity_poly.entity_id
_entity_poly.type
_entity_poly.pdbx_seq_one_letter_code
_entity_poly.pdbx_strand_id
1 'polypeptide(L)'
;MRPAHLLRGARAGVGVEAVDTSAHVMHCAGLRDRPALSAEHRTAIHALRSTAQRMRHPQAEAREREKELLQLVHEDAPELLELPGIGAITGAQVLVSRPHQGRFRSEAAFASFAEVTVIPASSGLTDKHRLNRGGDRRLNRAMHTIILIRTRLDRATKTYVARPVSEG
;
A
#
# COMPACT_ATOMS: atom_id res chain seq x y z
N MET A 1 -40.30 35.04 13.44
CA MET A 1 -40.51 33.58 13.35
C MET A 1 -39.15 32.97 12.99
N ARG A 2 -38.48 32.32 13.94
CA ARG A 2 -37.15 31.67 13.80
C ARG A 2 -37.30 30.31 13.04
N PRO A 3 -36.23 29.49 12.79
CA PRO A 3 -34.76 29.74 12.80
C PRO A 3 -34.08 29.19 11.50
N ALA A 4 -32.84 29.45 11.07
CA ALA A 4 -31.51 29.52 11.71
C ALA A 4 -30.99 28.18 12.30
N HIS A 5 -30.65 27.20 11.44
CA HIS A 5 -29.73 26.09 11.77
C HIS A 5 -29.26 25.33 10.52
N LEU A 6 -28.00 24.86 10.58
CA LEU A 6 -27.31 23.89 9.69
C LEU A 6 -26.49 24.42 8.50
N LEU A 7 -25.56 25.34 8.78
CA LEU A 7 -24.24 25.32 8.15
C LEU A 7 -23.15 25.21 9.23
N ARG A 8 -23.03 24.02 9.84
CA ARG A 8 -21.86 23.65 10.66
C ARG A 8 -21.76 22.13 10.81
N GLY A 9 -20.59 21.58 10.48
CA GLY A 9 -20.21 20.16 10.61
C GLY A 9 -20.37 19.41 9.28
N ALA A 10 -19.38 18.74 8.69
CA ALA A 10 -18.15 18.21 9.23
C ALA A 10 -17.07 18.22 8.14
N ARG A 11 -15.86 18.64 8.51
CA ARG A 11 -14.63 18.12 7.90
C ARG A 11 -14.53 16.65 8.30
N ALA A 12 -15.21 15.77 7.57
CA ALA A 12 -14.92 14.34 7.59
C ALA A 12 -13.83 14.11 6.55
N GLY A 13 -12.66 13.65 7.01
CA GLY A 13 -11.58 13.25 6.13
C GLY A 13 -12.12 12.31 5.07
N VAL A 14 -11.72 12.54 3.82
CA VAL A 14 -11.97 11.63 2.70
C VAL A 14 -11.23 10.34 3.01
N GLY A 15 -11.86 9.49 3.82
CA GLY A 15 -11.64 8.07 3.76
C GLY A 15 -11.96 7.70 2.33
N VAL A 16 -10.92 7.42 1.56
CA VAL A 16 -11.04 6.68 0.31
C VAL A 16 -11.51 5.28 0.73
N GLU A 17 -12.80 5.16 1.04
CA GLU A 17 -13.46 3.87 0.92
C GLU A 17 -13.17 3.43 -0.50
N ALA A 18 -12.57 2.24 -0.61
CA ALA A 18 -12.20 1.66 -1.89
C ALA A 18 -13.47 1.52 -2.71
N VAL A 19 -13.74 2.52 -3.53
CA VAL A 19 -14.60 2.41 -4.69
C VAL A 19 -14.12 1.17 -5.42
N ASP A 20 -14.95 0.13 -5.49
CA ASP A 20 -14.57 -1.13 -6.11
C ASP A 20 -14.22 -0.87 -7.58
N THR A 21 -12.92 -0.67 -7.80
CA THR A 21 -12.36 -0.28 -9.08
C THR A 21 -12.60 -1.40 -10.09
N SER A 22 -12.68 -2.65 -9.62
CA SER A 22 -13.04 -3.80 -10.45
C SER A 22 -14.51 -3.73 -10.86
N ALA A 23 -15.44 -3.43 -9.94
CA ALA A 23 -16.85 -3.26 -10.29
C ALA A 23 -17.07 -2.10 -11.27
N HIS A 24 -16.39 -0.97 -11.10
CA HIS A 24 -16.47 0.15 -12.05
C HIS A 24 -15.93 -0.21 -13.43
N VAL A 25 -14.78 -0.89 -13.50
CA VAL A 25 -14.22 -1.37 -14.77
C VAL A 25 -15.20 -2.34 -15.44
N MET A 26 -15.79 -3.28 -14.70
CA MET A 26 -16.77 -4.22 -15.23
C MET A 26 -18.05 -3.52 -15.72
N HIS A 27 -18.54 -2.55 -14.96
CA HIS A 27 -19.71 -1.74 -15.33
C HIS A 27 -19.46 -0.96 -16.63
N CYS A 28 -18.36 -0.21 -16.69
CA CYS A 28 -17.98 0.58 -17.86
C CYS A 28 -17.75 -0.30 -19.10
N ALA A 29 -17.12 -1.48 -18.93
CA ALA A 29 -16.89 -2.42 -20.02
C ALA A 29 -18.19 -3.00 -20.62
N GLY A 30 -19.28 -2.99 -19.86
CA GLY A 30 -20.61 -3.48 -20.26
C GLY A 30 -21.59 -2.40 -20.74
N LEU A 31 -21.22 -1.12 -20.68
CA LEU A 31 -22.09 -0.02 -21.14
C LEU A 31 -22.52 -0.25 -22.60
N ARG A 32 -23.75 0.12 -22.97
CA ARG A 32 -24.27 -0.04 -24.34
C ARG A 32 -24.57 1.32 -24.96
N ASP A 33 -24.35 1.43 -26.26
CA ASP A 33 -24.77 2.62 -27.00
C ASP A 33 -26.31 2.64 -27.09
N ARG A 34 -26.91 3.82 -27.02
CA ARG A 34 -28.35 4.03 -27.18
C ARG A 34 -28.57 5.06 -28.29
N PRO A 35 -29.21 4.67 -29.42
CA PRO A 35 -29.34 5.54 -30.59
C PRO A 35 -30.21 6.79 -30.34
N ALA A 36 -31.02 6.80 -29.29
CA ALA A 36 -31.83 7.95 -28.88
C ALA A 36 -31.01 9.09 -28.21
N LEU A 37 -29.70 8.91 -28.00
CA LEU A 37 -28.84 9.86 -27.29
C LEU A 37 -27.98 10.71 -28.24
N SER A 38 -27.54 11.87 -27.76
CA SER A 38 -26.69 12.80 -28.52
C SER A 38 -25.36 12.16 -28.94
N ALA A 39 -24.77 12.64 -30.04
CA ALA A 39 -23.49 12.14 -30.55
C ALA A 39 -22.34 12.24 -29.52
N GLU A 40 -22.33 13.30 -28.71
CA GLU A 40 -21.37 13.49 -27.62
C GLU A 40 -21.49 12.39 -26.56
N HIS A 41 -22.71 12.08 -26.12
CA HIS A 41 -22.95 11.02 -25.14
C HIS A 41 -22.49 9.66 -25.65
N ARG A 42 -22.76 9.35 -26.92
CA ARG A 42 -22.34 8.10 -27.56
C ARG A 42 -20.81 7.98 -27.63
N THR A 43 -20.13 9.07 -27.97
CA THR A 43 -18.66 9.13 -27.96
C THR A 43 -18.08 8.90 -26.57
N ALA A 44 -18.66 9.52 -25.53
CA ALA A 44 -18.24 9.31 -24.15
C ALA A 44 -18.41 7.85 -23.70
N ILE A 45 -19.56 7.22 -24.00
CA ILE A 45 -19.81 5.80 -23.70
C ILE A 45 -18.80 4.90 -24.42
N HIS A 46 -18.50 5.17 -25.69
CA HIS A 46 -17.50 4.41 -26.44
C HIS A 46 -16.10 4.52 -25.81
N ALA A 47 -15.67 5.73 -25.43
CA ALA A 47 -14.37 5.95 -24.81
C ALA A 47 -14.24 5.24 -23.44
N LEU A 48 -15.29 5.32 -22.61
CA LEU A 48 -15.35 4.63 -21.31
C LEU A 48 -15.29 3.12 -21.49
N ARG A 49 -16.12 2.56 -22.38
CA ARG A 49 -16.15 1.12 -22.65
C ARG A 49 -14.81 0.62 -23.17
N SER A 50 -14.25 1.28 -24.19
CA SER A 50 -12.97 0.89 -24.80
C SER A 50 -11.82 0.92 -23.79
N THR A 51 -11.76 1.94 -22.94
CA THR A 51 -10.73 2.04 -21.90
C THR A 51 -10.91 0.96 -20.83
N ALA A 52 -12.14 0.75 -20.34
CA ALA A 52 -12.43 -0.28 -19.36
C ALA A 52 -12.14 -1.70 -19.88
N GLN A 53 -12.47 -1.99 -21.13
CA GLN A 53 -12.15 -3.27 -21.77
C GLN A 53 -10.63 -3.48 -21.87
N ARG A 54 -9.86 -2.44 -22.22
CA ARG A 54 -8.38 -2.52 -22.25
C ARG A 54 -7.78 -2.76 -20.88
N MET A 55 -8.34 -2.16 -19.82
CA MET A 55 -7.83 -2.36 -18.44
C MET A 55 -7.94 -3.82 -17.96
N ARG A 56 -8.89 -4.60 -18.49
CA ARG A 56 -9.12 -5.98 -18.04
C ARG A 56 -7.94 -6.90 -18.32
N HIS A 57 -7.25 -6.70 -19.45
CA HIS A 57 -6.15 -7.59 -19.84
C HIS A 57 -4.92 -7.41 -18.94
N PRO A 58 -4.35 -6.20 -18.74
CA PRO A 58 -3.27 -5.99 -17.79
C PRO A 58 -3.64 -6.35 -16.34
N GLN A 59 -4.92 -6.19 -15.95
CA GLN A 59 -5.38 -6.63 -14.62
C GLN A 59 -5.32 -8.15 -14.47
N ALA A 60 -5.70 -8.91 -15.49
CA ALA A 60 -5.56 -10.36 -15.48
C ALA A 60 -4.09 -10.77 -15.45
N GLU A 61 -3.25 -10.17 -16.28
CA GLU A 61 -1.80 -10.43 -16.29
C GLU A 61 -1.17 -10.13 -14.93
N ALA A 62 -1.48 -8.98 -14.31
CA ALA A 62 -0.95 -8.62 -13.00
C ALA A 62 -1.32 -9.65 -11.92
N ARG A 63 -2.56 -10.18 -11.95
CA ARG A 63 -3.01 -11.23 -11.02
C ARG A 63 -2.27 -12.55 -11.25
N GLU A 64 -2.03 -12.92 -12.49
CA GLU A 64 -1.24 -14.13 -12.79
C GLU A 64 0.22 -13.95 -12.34
N ARG A 65 0.84 -12.79 -12.61
CA ARG A 65 2.19 -12.48 -12.11
C ARG A 65 2.27 -12.47 -10.58
N GLU A 66 1.24 -11.99 -9.90
CA GLU A 66 1.20 -12.02 -8.44
C GLU A 66 1.15 -13.48 -7.90
N LYS A 67 0.43 -14.38 -8.57
CA LYS A 67 0.43 -15.81 -8.22
C LYS A 67 1.80 -16.46 -8.47
N GLU A 68 2.43 -16.17 -9.61
CA GLU A 68 3.79 -16.64 -9.90
C GLU A 68 4.79 -16.17 -8.84
N LEU A 69 4.71 -14.89 -8.44
CA LEU A 69 5.54 -14.35 -7.35
C LEU A 69 5.27 -15.06 -6.03
N LEU A 70 4.01 -15.35 -5.70
CA LEU A 70 3.67 -16.07 -4.48
C LEU A 70 4.32 -17.46 -4.44
N GLN A 71 4.27 -18.17 -5.57
CA GLN A 71 4.91 -19.48 -5.69
C GLN A 71 6.42 -19.39 -5.48
N LEU A 72 7.09 -18.45 -6.14
CA LEU A 72 8.54 -18.26 -5.98
C LEU A 72 8.94 -17.90 -4.55
N VAL A 73 8.15 -17.06 -3.87
CA VAL A 73 8.39 -16.73 -2.45
C VAL A 73 8.21 -17.96 -1.57
N HIS A 74 7.19 -18.77 -1.82
CA HIS A 74 6.95 -20.01 -1.08
C HIS A 74 8.08 -21.04 -1.26
N GLU A 75 8.65 -21.12 -2.46
CA GLU A 75 9.78 -22.00 -2.76
C GLU A 75 11.09 -21.55 -2.09
N ASP A 76 11.37 -20.24 -2.03
CA ASP A 76 12.63 -19.70 -1.48
C ASP A 76 12.62 -19.49 0.05
N ALA A 77 11.49 -19.02 0.61
CA ALA A 77 11.38 -18.66 2.02
C ALA A 77 9.92 -18.80 2.52
N PRO A 78 9.40 -20.04 2.67
CA PRO A 78 8.03 -20.28 3.10
C PRO A 78 7.73 -19.65 4.47
N GLU A 79 8.71 -19.57 5.36
CA GLU A 79 8.59 -18.97 6.70
C GLU A 79 8.23 -17.48 6.65
N LEU A 80 8.55 -16.76 5.57
CA LEU A 80 8.14 -15.36 5.41
C LEU A 80 6.63 -15.25 5.22
N LEU A 81 6.00 -16.21 4.54
CA LEU A 81 4.55 -16.18 4.28
C LEU A 81 3.73 -16.55 5.53
N GLU A 82 4.36 -17.14 6.55
CA GLU A 82 3.73 -17.40 7.85
C GLU A 82 3.63 -16.13 8.71
N LEU A 83 4.43 -15.10 8.40
CA LEU A 83 4.44 -13.85 9.15
C LEU A 83 3.23 -12.97 8.77
N PRO A 84 2.48 -12.45 9.76
CA PRO A 84 1.33 -11.60 9.49
C PRO A 84 1.71 -10.36 8.68
N GLY A 85 0.92 -10.08 7.65
CA GLY A 85 1.11 -8.90 6.78
C GLY A 85 2.10 -9.09 5.64
N ILE A 86 2.72 -10.26 5.51
CA ILE A 86 3.55 -10.60 4.34
C ILE A 86 2.71 -11.38 3.33
N GLY A 87 2.61 -10.86 2.11
CA GLY A 87 2.06 -11.56 0.94
C GLY A 87 3.07 -11.61 -0.21
N ALA A 88 2.61 -12.02 -1.40
CA ALA A 88 3.45 -12.24 -2.59
C ALA A 88 4.39 -11.05 -2.89
N ILE A 89 3.83 -9.85 -3.00
CA ILE A 89 4.58 -8.64 -3.39
C ILE A 89 5.58 -8.23 -2.31
N THR A 90 5.15 -8.15 -1.05
CA THR A 90 6.01 -7.73 0.06
C THR A 90 7.08 -8.77 0.37
N GLY A 91 6.74 -10.07 0.30
CA GLY A 91 7.68 -11.17 0.47
C GLY A 91 8.74 -11.18 -0.63
N ALA A 92 8.32 -11.07 -1.90
CA ALA A 92 9.24 -10.97 -3.02
C ALA A 92 10.17 -9.75 -2.89
N GLN A 93 9.65 -8.60 -2.44
CA GLN A 93 10.48 -7.42 -2.21
C GLN A 93 11.51 -7.65 -1.09
N VAL A 94 11.12 -8.31 0.02
CA VAL A 94 12.06 -8.68 1.08
C VAL A 94 13.16 -9.61 0.55
N LEU A 95 12.79 -10.58 -0.30
CA LEU A 95 13.75 -11.50 -0.93
C LEU A 95 14.69 -10.80 -1.92
N VAL A 96 14.19 -9.89 -2.76
CA VAL A 96 15.02 -9.11 -3.69
C VAL A 96 15.95 -8.17 -2.94
N SER A 97 15.47 -7.56 -1.85
CA SER A 97 16.28 -6.72 -0.97
C SER A 97 17.18 -7.54 -0.04
N ARG A 98 17.01 -8.88 0.00
CA ARG A 98 17.75 -9.77 0.89
C ARG A 98 19.24 -9.66 0.56
N PRO A 99 20.07 -9.38 1.57
CA PRO A 99 21.51 -9.54 1.42
C PRO A 99 21.85 -11.03 1.39
N HIS A 100 22.85 -11.41 0.60
CA HIS A 100 23.54 -12.67 0.80
C HIS A 100 23.99 -12.79 2.27
N GLN A 101 24.03 -14.02 2.79
CA GLN A 101 24.41 -14.29 4.19
C GLN A 101 25.69 -13.50 4.55
N GLY A 102 25.63 -12.75 5.66
CA GLY A 102 26.76 -11.95 6.17
C GLY A 102 26.83 -10.49 5.75
N ARG A 103 25.98 -9.98 4.84
CA ARG A 103 26.08 -8.57 4.40
C ARG A 103 25.62 -7.52 5.43
N PHE A 104 24.79 -7.88 6.42
CA PHE A 104 24.52 -6.99 7.56
C PHE A 104 25.25 -7.44 8.81
N ARG A 105 25.97 -6.49 9.41
CA ARG A 105 26.76 -6.71 10.63
C ARG A 105 25.95 -6.55 11.91
N SER A 106 24.73 -6.04 11.83
CA SER A 106 23.80 -5.84 12.95
C SER A 106 22.39 -5.51 12.48
N GLU A 107 21.42 -5.61 13.39
CA GLU A 107 20.05 -5.15 13.17
C GLU A 107 19.98 -3.64 12.86
N ALA A 108 20.83 -2.83 13.48
CA ALA A 108 20.93 -1.40 13.19
C ALA A 108 21.39 -1.13 11.75
N ALA A 109 22.31 -1.95 11.21
CA ALA A 109 22.72 -1.87 9.82
C ALA A 109 21.59 -2.25 8.86
N PHE A 110 20.81 -3.29 9.21
CA PHE A 110 19.60 -3.65 8.47
C PHE A 110 18.56 -2.52 8.50
N ALA A 111 18.25 -1.98 9.67
CA ALA A 111 17.26 -0.90 9.82
C ALA A 111 17.68 0.37 9.07
N SER A 112 18.99 0.67 9.04
CA SER A 112 19.54 1.75 8.24
C SER A 112 19.40 1.49 6.74
N PHE A 113 19.67 0.26 6.29
CA PHE A 113 19.46 -0.13 4.90
C PHE A 113 17.99 -0.10 4.50
N ALA A 114 17.08 -0.54 5.36
CA ALA A 114 15.63 -0.52 5.11
C ALA A 114 15.00 0.89 5.29
N GLU A 115 15.81 1.92 5.55
CA GLU A 115 15.37 3.29 5.85
C GLU A 115 14.37 3.41 7.03
N VAL A 116 14.42 2.47 7.98
CA VAL A 116 13.53 2.47 9.16
C VAL A 116 14.21 3.15 10.35
N THR A 117 15.45 3.61 10.21
CA THR A 117 16.17 4.36 11.26
C THR A 117 15.91 5.86 11.21
N VAL A 118 15.98 6.47 12.38
CA VAL A 118 16.09 7.92 12.56
C VAL A 118 17.56 8.27 12.76
N ILE A 119 18.05 9.30 12.07
CA ILE A 119 19.45 9.74 12.14
C ILE A 119 19.53 11.06 12.93
N PRO A 120 20.46 11.17 13.90
CA PRO A 120 20.76 12.44 14.55
C PRO A 120 21.16 13.51 13.52
N ALA A 121 20.54 14.67 13.62
CA ALA A 121 20.77 15.85 12.78
C ALA A 121 21.15 17.06 13.64
N SER A 122 22.00 16.80 14.63
CA SER A 122 22.47 17.78 15.59
C SER A 122 24.00 17.79 15.65
N SER A 123 24.57 18.99 15.66
CA SER A 123 26.01 19.23 15.83
C SER A 123 26.30 20.04 17.12
N GLY A 124 25.33 20.16 18.02
CA GLY A 124 25.36 20.97 19.23
C GLY A 124 24.17 20.70 20.16
N LEU A 125 23.79 21.66 21.01
CA LEU A 125 22.78 21.53 22.09
C LEU A 125 21.32 21.30 21.65
N THR A 126 21.06 21.06 20.37
CA THR A 126 19.71 20.83 19.86
C THR A 126 19.48 19.35 19.63
N ASP A 127 18.39 18.80 20.15
CA ASP A 127 18.00 17.42 19.87
C ASP A 127 17.14 17.38 18.61
N LYS A 128 17.79 17.29 17.45
CA LYS A 128 17.12 17.20 16.14
C LYS A 128 17.41 15.85 15.51
N HIS A 129 16.37 15.29 14.94
CA HIS A 129 16.38 14.00 14.29
C HIS A 129 15.85 14.14 12.86
N ARG A 130 16.44 13.42 11.90
CA ARG A 130 15.97 13.36 10.52
C ARG A 130 15.73 11.92 10.10
N LEU A 131 14.87 11.74 9.11
CA LEU A 131 14.66 10.43 8.47
C LEU A 131 15.89 10.03 7.66
N ASN A 132 16.22 8.74 7.70
CA ASN A 132 17.16 8.15 6.77
C ASN A 132 16.56 8.07 5.35
N ARG A 133 17.31 8.49 4.33
CA ARG A 133 16.90 8.47 2.90
C ARG A 133 17.94 7.83 1.97
N GLY A 134 18.94 7.16 2.56
CA GLY A 134 20.09 6.60 1.85
C GLY A 134 20.02 5.09 1.64
N GLY A 135 18.86 4.47 1.87
CA GLY A 135 18.67 3.02 1.84
C GLY A 135 17.74 2.56 0.72
N ASP A 136 17.13 1.40 0.93
CA ASP A 136 16.19 0.77 0.01
C ASP A 136 14.75 1.24 0.30
N ARG A 137 14.32 2.25 -0.45
CA ARG A 137 12.94 2.77 -0.41
C ARG A 137 11.87 1.72 -0.73
N ARG A 138 12.19 0.70 -1.54
CA ARG A 138 11.21 -0.34 -1.88
C ARG A 138 11.02 -1.28 -0.70
N LEU A 139 12.11 -1.66 -0.03
CA LEU A 139 12.04 -2.38 1.24
C LEU A 139 11.30 -1.57 2.30
N ASN A 140 11.57 -0.27 2.42
CA ASN A 140 10.85 0.61 3.34
C ASN A 140 9.33 0.58 3.12
N ARG A 141 8.89 0.71 1.84
CA ARG A 141 7.47 0.62 1.47
C ARG A 141 6.87 -0.74 1.80
N ALA A 142 7.61 -1.83 1.58
CA ALA A 142 7.17 -3.18 1.94
C ALA A 142 6.98 -3.30 3.46
N MET A 143 7.98 -2.88 4.25
CA MET A 143 7.91 -2.84 5.71
C MET A 143 6.74 -2.01 6.22
N HIS A 144 6.52 -0.83 5.64
CA HIS A 144 5.37 0.01 5.98
C HIS A 144 4.03 -0.70 5.72
N THR A 145 3.90 -1.38 4.57
CA THR A 145 2.69 -2.14 4.22
C THR A 145 2.45 -3.29 5.20
N ILE A 146 3.51 -4.05 5.52
CA ILE A 146 3.47 -5.13 6.51
C ILE A 146 3.01 -4.58 7.87
N ILE A 147 3.59 -3.48 8.35
CA ILE A 147 3.24 -2.85 9.63
C ILE A 147 1.78 -2.39 9.65
N LEU A 148 1.28 -1.80 8.57
CA LEU A 148 -0.13 -1.39 8.47
C LEU A 148 -1.08 -2.59 8.58
N ILE A 149 -0.77 -3.69 7.89
CA ILE A 149 -1.58 -4.91 7.96
C ILE A 149 -1.50 -5.53 9.36
N ARG A 150 -0.29 -5.62 9.94
CA ARG A 150 -0.07 -6.13 11.29
C ARG A 150 -0.81 -5.32 12.35
N THR A 151 -0.76 -4.01 12.28
CA THR A 151 -1.52 -3.13 13.20
C THR A 151 -3.02 -3.38 13.11
N ARG A 152 -3.53 -3.80 11.94
CA ARG A 152 -4.96 -4.12 11.76
C ARG A 152 -5.34 -5.53 12.19
N LEU A 153 -4.46 -6.52 12.00
CA LEU A 153 -4.82 -7.94 12.13
C LEU A 153 -4.12 -8.65 13.30
N ASP A 154 -2.88 -8.30 13.62
CA ASP A 154 -2.07 -8.98 14.64
C ASP A 154 -2.28 -8.38 16.04
N ARG A 155 -2.68 -9.23 16.99
CA ARG A 155 -2.93 -8.81 18.38
C ARG A 155 -1.65 -8.33 19.06
N ALA A 156 -0.52 -9.00 18.85
CA ALA A 156 0.75 -8.62 19.48
C ALA A 156 1.19 -7.22 19.03
N THR A 157 1.13 -6.96 17.72
CA THR A 157 1.44 -5.63 17.16
C THR A 157 0.48 -4.56 17.68
N LYS A 158 -0.83 -4.84 17.80
CA LYS A 158 -1.78 -3.89 18.39
C LYS A 158 -1.43 -3.52 19.82
N THR A 159 -1.09 -4.50 20.66
CA THR A 159 -0.67 -4.26 22.04
C THR A 159 0.60 -3.42 22.09
N TYR A 160 1.57 -3.71 21.23
CA TYR A 160 2.81 -2.94 21.15
C TYR A 160 2.55 -1.48 20.73
N VAL A 161 1.77 -1.25 19.67
CA VAL A 161 1.46 0.10 19.16
C VAL A 161 0.61 0.91 20.15
N ALA A 162 -0.23 0.25 20.95
CA ALA A 162 -1.04 0.92 21.97
C ALA A 162 -0.24 1.34 23.22
N ARG A 163 1.01 0.87 23.36
CA ARG A 163 1.86 1.17 24.52
C ARG A 163 2.25 2.66 24.51
N PRO A 164 2.18 3.36 25.65
CA PRO A 164 2.64 4.73 25.74
C PRO A 164 4.11 4.87 25.37
N VAL A 165 4.44 5.88 24.56
CA VAL A 165 5.83 6.18 24.12
C VAL A 165 6.76 6.50 25.30
N SER A 166 6.22 6.86 26.47
CA SER A 166 6.98 7.11 27.69
C SER A 166 7.60 5.86 28.34
N GLU A 167 7.30 4.66 27.85
CA GLU A 167 7.83 3.41 28.36
C GLU A 167 8.98 2.82 27.50
N GLY A 168 9.45 3.57 26.49
CA GLY A 168 10.50 3.16 25.55
C GLY A 168 11.71 4.09 25.58
#